data_AF-A0A836NZJ2-F1
#
_entry.id   AF-A0A836NZJ2-F1
#
_cell.length_a   1.000
_cell.length_b   1.000
_cell.length_c   1.000
_cell.angle_alpha   90.00
_cell.angle_beta   90.00
_cell.angle_gamma   90.00
#
_symmetry.space_group_name_H-M   'P 1'
#
loop_
_entity.id
_entity.type
_entity.pdbx_description
1 polymer ?
#
loop_
_entity_poly.entity_id
_entity_poly.type
_entity_poly.pdbx_seq_one_letter_code
_entity_poly.pdbx_strand_id
1 'polypeptide(L)'
;GLLHQFRSAHARVDVHLRTAMSEALLHDLGEGRLDVVLVGVGPQVAVPAQRLLLHEEALALIVAPGHRFAARKRVALAELDDEPMAGLIPGAGVRGIIDAAFAQAGLRQRQQYE
;
A
#
# COMPACT_ATOMS: atom_id res chain seq x y z
N GLY A 1 -18.89 -13.19 3.27
CA GLY A 1 -17.48 -12.74 3.14
C GLY A 1 -16.53 -13.92 3.22
N LEU A 2 -15.31 -13.78 2.72
CA LEU A 2 -14.35 -14.88 2.55
C LEU A 2 -14.04 -15.64 3.85
N LEU A 3 -13.78 -14.91 4.95
CA LEU A 3 -13.51 -15.53 6.25
C LEU A 3 -14.70 -16.34 6.79
N HIS A 4 -15.92 -15.86 6.56
CA HIS A 4 -17.14 -16.57 6.99
C HIS A 4 -17.32 -17.89 6.23
N GLN A 5 -17.06 -17.89 4.91
CA GLN A 5 -17.11 -19.10 4.09
C GLN A 5 -16.04 -20.10 4.52
N PHE A 6 -14.81 -19.63 4.78
CA PHE A 6 -13.71 -20.48 5.26
C PHE A 6 -14.05 -21.14 6.61
N ARG A 7 -14.52 -20.37 7.59
CA ARG A 7 -14.92 -20.90 8.92
C ARG A 7 -16.07 -21.89 8.83
N SER A 8 -17.01 -21.68 7.88
CA SER A 8 -18.12 -22.61 7.64
C SER A 8 -17.64 -23.93 7.04
N ALA A 9 -16.69 -23.89 6.12
CA ALA A 9 -16.09 -25.09 5.51
C ALA A 9 -15.13 -25.84 6.46
N HIS A 10 -14.50 -25.12 7.41
CA HIS A 10 -13.45 -25.65 8.29
C HIS A 10 -13.73 -25.32 9.77
N ALA A 11 -14.83 -25.84 10.31
CA ALA A 11 -15.30 -25.52 11.66
C ALA A 11 -14.32 -25.85 12.82
N ARG A 12 -13.30 -26.70 12.58
CA ARG A 12 -12.26 -27.06 13.57
C ARG A 12 -11.01 -26.19 13.52
N VAL A 13 -10.93 -25.27 12.56
CA VAL A 13 -9.79 -24.35 12.44
C VAL A 13 -10.11 -23.06 13.19
N ASP A 14 -9.29 -22.73 14.19
CA ASP A 14 -9.33 -21.40 14.81
C ASP A 14 -8.53 -20.41 13.95
N VAL A 15 -9.05 -19.20 13.78
CA VAL A 15 -8.44 -18.18 12.92
C VAL A 15 -8.14 -16.94 13.74
N HIS A 16 -6.85 -16.64 13.86
CA HIS A 16 -6.35 -15.40 14.45
C HIS A 16 -6.03 -14.38 13.34
N LEU A 17 -6.55 -13.17 13.49
CA LEU A 17 -6.29 -12.07 12.55
C LEU A 17 -5.51 -10.96 13.27
N ARG A 18 -4.43 -10.50 12.64
CA ARG A 18 -3.61 -9.38 13.09
C ARG A 18 -3.46 -8.38 11.95
N THR A 19 -3.55 -7.09 12.27
CA THR A 19 -3.34 -6.00 11.33
C THR A 19 -2.22 -5.13 11.86
N ALA A 20 -1.20 -4.90 11.03
CA ALA A 20 -0.06 -4.05 11.31
C ALA A 20 0.58 -3.62 9.98
N MET A 21 1.64 -2.81 10.04
CA MET A 21 2.45 -2.45 8.87
C MET A 21 3.13 -3.69 8.28
N SER A 22 3.40 -3.68 6.96
CA SER A 22 3.97 -4.81 6.23
C SER A 22 5.26 -5.34 6.88
N GLU A 23 6.16 -4.45 7.33
CA GLU A 23 7.43 -4.78 7.98
C GLU A 23 7.22 -5.55 9.28
N ALA A 24 6.25 -5.13 10.10
CA ALA A 24 5.94 -5.79 11.36
C ALA A 24 5.34 -7.19 11.12
N LEU A 25 4.45 -7.32 10.13
CA LEU A 25 3.86 -8.60 9.75
C LEU A 25 4.91 -9.55 9.17
N LEU A 26 5.81 -9.06 8.32
CA LEU A 26 6.90 -9.85 7.74
C LEU A 26 7.90 -10.29 8.81
N HIS A 27 8.19 -9.43 9.79
CA HIS A 27 8.99 -9.80 10.95
C HIS A 27 8.31 -10.92 11.76
N ASP A 28 7.02 -10.77 12.07
CA ASP A 28 6.24 -11.79 12.79
C ASP A 28 6.17 -13.13 12.03
N LEU A 29 6.10 -13.11 10.70
CA LEU A 29 6.20 -14.30 9.85
C LEU A 29 7.56 -14.98 10.00
N GLY A 30 8.66 -14.20 9.93
CA GLY A 30 10.02 -14.73 10.07
C GLY A 30 10.28 -15.37 11.45
N GLU A 31 9.60 -14.87 12.47
CA GLU A 31 9.67 -15.36 13.85
C GLU A 31 8.69 -16.51 14.14
N GLY A 32 7.90 -16.95 13.15
CA GLY A 32 6.91 -18.02 13.31
C GLY A 32 5.71 -17.63 14.18
N ARG A 33 5.47 -16.34 14.40
CA ARG A 33 4.28 -15.82 15.13
C ARG A 33 3.05 -15.72 14.24
N LEU A 34 3.23 -15.71 12.93
CA LEU A 34 2.18 -15.75 11.91
C LEU A 34 2.49 -16.85 10.90
N ASP A 35 1.45 -17.55 10.43
CA ASP A 35 1.60 -18.60 9.42
C ASP A 35 1.58 -18.03 7.99
N VAL A 36 0.78 -16.98 7.77
CA VAL A 36 0.59 -16.32 6.47
C VAL A 36 0.40 -14.82 6.70
N VAL A 37 0.93 -14.01 5.77
CA VAL A 37 0.73 -12.56 5.77
C VAL A 37 0.24 -12.08 4.41
N LEU A 38 -0.67 -11.12 4.43
CA LEU A 38 -1.12 -10.39 3.25
C LEU A 38 -0.55 -8.98 3.35
N VAL A 39 0.43 -8.67 2.51
CA VAL A 39 1.16 -7.39 2.56
C VAL A 39 1.18 -6.73 1.19
N GLY A 40 1.04 -5.41 1.19
CA GLY A 40 1.40 -4.59 0.03
C GLY A 40 2.91 -4.49 -0.06
N VAL A 41 3.47 -4.71 -1.24
CA VAL A 41 4.92 -4.70 -1.49
C VAL A 41 5.26 -3.45 -2.30
N GLY A 42 6.06 -2.56 -1.70
CA GLY A 42 6.71 -1.46 -2.42
C GLY A 42 8.17 -1.81 -2.76
N PRO A 43 8.88 -0.97 -3.54
CA PRO A 43 10.27 -1.18 -3.96
C PRO A 43 11.25 -1.47 -2.83
N GLN A 44 10.93 -1.06 -1.60
CA GLN A 44 11.81 -1.17 -0.44
C GLN A 44 11.47 -2.33 0.51
N VAL A 45 10.38 -3.06 0.24
CA VAL A 45 9.92 -4.14 1.13
C VAL A 45 10.56 -5.47 0.71
N ALA A 46 11.43 -6.01 1.55
CA ALA A 46 12.01 -7.34 1.34
C ALA A 46 10.94 -8.42 1.57
N VAL A 47 10.69 -9.25 0.55
CA VAL A 47 9.71 -10.35 0.61
C VAL A 47 10.40 -11.71 0.67
N PRO A 48 9.83 -12.70 1.38
CA PRO A 48 10.38 -14.04 1.44
C PRO A 48 10.40 -14.73 0.07
N ALA A 49 11.22 -15.77 -0.04
CA ALA A 49 11.30 -16.59 -1.25
C ALA A 49 9.96 -17.27 -1.57
N GLN A 50 9.28 -17.81 -0.55
CA GLN A 50 7.93 -18.34 -0.67
C GLN A 50 6.92 -17.20 -0.63
N ARG A 51 6.37 -16.86 -1.81
CA ARG A 51 5.36 -15.82 -1.95
C ARG A 51 4.46 -16.09 -3.15
N LEU A 52 3.28 -15.49 -3.14
CA LEU A 52 2.32 -15.54 -4.25
C LEU A 52 1.77 -14.14 -4.50
N LEU A 53 1.83 -13.67 -5.75
CA LEU A 53 1.13 -12.45 -6.14
C LEU A 53 -0.36 -12.74 -6.22
N LEU A 54 -1.13 -12.11 -5.32
CA LEU A 54 -2.59 -12.25 -5.31
C LEU A 54 -3.26 -11.18 -6.18
N HIS A 55 -2.72 -9.96 -6.15
CA HIS A 55 -3.29 -8.83 -6.86
C HIS A 55 -2.25 -7.73 -7.11
N GLU A 56 -2.45 -6.99 -8.19
CA GLU A 56 -1.66 -5.82 -8.56
C GLU A 56 -2.63 -4.72 -8.99
N GLU A 57 -2.51 -3.54 -8.38
CA GLU A 57 -3.32 -2.36 -8.68
C GLU A 57 -2.44 -1.17 -8.97
N ALA A 58 -2.86 -0.34 -9.92
CA ALA A 58 -2.20 0.92 -10.19
C ALA A 58 -2.55 1.95 -9.11
N LEU A 59 -1.54 2.71 -8.66
CA LEU A 59 -1.78 3.89 -7.84
C LEU A 59 -2.44 4.99 -8.69
N ALA A 60 -3.51 5.57 -8.15
CA ALA A 60 -4.27 6.61 -8.82
C ALA A 60 -4.23 7.92 -8.04
N LEU A 61 -4.18 9.04 -8.77
CA LEU A 61 -4.42 10.37 -8.20
C LEU A 61 -5.92 10.57 -8.04
N ILE A 62 -6.37 10.77 -6.80
CA ILE A 62 -7.76 11.08 -6.48
C ILE A 62 -7.88 12.58 -6.22
N VAL A 63 -8.84 13.23 -6.88
CA VAL A 63 -9.10 14.66 -6.72
C VAL A 63 -10.59 14.91 -6.54
N ALA A 64 -10.93 16.00 -5.86
CA ALA A 64 -12.33 16.41 -5.71
C ALA A 64 -12.95 16.78 -7.08
N PRO A 65 -14.27 16.61 -7.25
CA PRO A 65 -14.98 17.18 -8.39
C PRO A 65 -14.69 18.68 -8.52
N GLY A 66 -14.38 19.15 -9.73
CA GLY A 66 -14.02 20.55 -10.00
C GLY A 66 -12.54 20.89 -9.82
N HIS A 67 -11.71 19.96 -9.33
CA HIS A 67 -10.25 20.14 -9.35
C HIS A 67 -9.75 20.29 -10.80
N ARG A 68 -8.66 21.05 -11.02
CA ARG A 68 -8.11 21.27 -12.38
C ARG A 68 -7.71 19.99 -13.12
N PHE A 69 -7.51 18.91 -12.38
CA PHE A 69 -7.19 17.58 -12.93
C PHE A 69 -8.38 16.63 -13.04
N ALA A 70 -9.57 17.00 -12.59
CA ALA A 70 -10.73 16.09 -12.50
C ALA A 70 -11.15 15.50 -13.86
N ALA A 71 -10.99 16.25 -14.95
CA ALA A 71 -11.31 15.79 -16.30
C ALA A 71 -10.15 15.04 -17.00
N ARG A 72 -8.99 14.91 -16.35
CA ARG A 72 -7.78 14.36 -16.97
C ARG A 72 -7.61 12.89 -16.62
N LYS A 73 -7.32 12.08 -17.63
CA LYS A 73 -6.99 10.65 -17.46
C LYS A 73 -5.55 10.42 -16.99
N ARG A 74 -4.66 11.39 -17.21
CA ARG A 74 -3.23 11.32 -16.87
C ARG A 74 -2.73 12.71 -16.46
N VAL A 75 -1.90 12.73 -15.43
CA VAL A 75 -1.21 13.92 -14.89
C VAL A 75 0.24 13.55 -14.72
N ALA A 76 1.16 14.38 -15.23
CA ALA A 76 2.59 14.15 -15.01
C ALA A 76 2.96 14.56 -13.57
N LEU A 77 3.92 13.85 -12.95
CA LEU A 77 4.36 14.16 -11.58
C LEU A 77 4.85 15.61 -11.43
N ALA A 78 5.50 16.17 -12.45
CA ALA A 78 5.94 17.57 -12.46
C ALA A 78 4.79 18.58 -12.35
N GLU A 79 3.58 18.21 -12.75
CA GLU A 79 2.40 19.09 -12.61
C GLU A 79 1.86 19.10 -11.17
N LEU A 80 2.35 18.20 -10.31
CA LEU A 80 1.96 18.05 -8.91
C LEU A 80 2.92 18.72 -7.92
N ASP A 81 4.08 19.23 -8.37
CA ASP A 81 5.15 19.71 -7.48
C ASP A 81 4.67 20.82 -6.50
N ASP A 82 3.79 21.70 -6.97
CA ASP A 82 3.21 22.80 -6.16
C ASP A 82 1.87 22.45 -5.48
N GLU A 83 1.30 21.29 -5.77
CA GLU A 83 -0.03 20.91 -5.27
C GLU A 83 0.03 20.41 -3.84
N PRO A 84 -0.82 20.91 -2.93
CA PRO A 84 -0.95 20.30 -1.62
C PRO A 84 -1.53 18.90 -1.75
N MET A 85 -0.82 17.92 -1.21
CA MET A 85 -1.24 16.53 -1.23
C MET A 85 -1.61 16.04 0.17
N ALA A 86 -2.72 15.32 0.26
CA ALA A 86 -2.96 14.38 1.34
C ALA A 86 -2.19 13.10 1.00
N GLY A 87 -1.23 12.74 1.84
CA GLY A 87 -0.42 11.54 1.65
C GLY A 87 -0.68 10.50 2.72
N LEU A 88 0.09 9.42 2.66
CA LEU A 88 0.09 8.41 3.71
C LEU A 88 1.26 8.65 4.66
N ILE A 89 1.11 8.18 5.89
CA ILE A 89 2.16 8.22 6.92
C ILE A 89 3.47 7.59 6.43
N PRO A 90 4.62 8.06 6.93
CA PRO A 90 5.91 7.40 6.71
C PRO A 90 5.87 5.92 7.08
N GLY A 91 6.53 5.09 6.28
CA GLY A 91 6.54 3.62 6.45
C GLY A 91 5.37 2.90 5.77
N ALA A 92 4.35 3.60 5.27
CA ALA A 92 3.38 2.95 4.39
C ALA A 92 4.03 2.57 3.05
N GLY A 93 3.86 1.32 2.61
CA GLY A 93 4.48 0.84 1.36
C GLY A 93 4.13 1.69 0.13
N VAL A 94 2.88 2.17 0.05
CA VAL A 94 2.42 3.08 -1.01
C VAL A 94 3.11 4.45 -0.93
N ARG A 95 3.37 4.96 0.29
CA ARG A 95 4.12 6.20 0.47
C ARG A 95 5.53 6.08 -0.10
N GLY A 96 6.21 4.98 0.17
CA GLY A 96 7.55 4.72 -0.37
C GLY A 96 7.60 4.68 -1.90
N ILE A 97 6.55 4.18 -2.57
CA ILE A 97 6.43 4.21 -4.04
C ILE A 97 6.32 5.66 -4.54
N ILE A 98 5.45 6.46 -3.91
CA ILE A 98 5.23 7.86 -4.29
C ILE A 98 6.51 8.68 -4.07
N ASP A 99 7.14 8.56 -2.91
CA ASP A 99 8.39 9.28 -2.60
C ASP A 99 9.50 8.93 -3.59
N ALA A 100 9.67 7.64 -3.92
CA ALA A 100 10.64 7.21 -4.91
C ALA A 100 10.36 7.79 -6.30
N ALA A 101 9.09 7.86 -6.71
CA ALA A 101 8.71 8.41 -8.01
C ALA A 101 8.98 9.92 -8.10
N PHE A 102 8.66 10.70 -7.05
CA PHE A 102 8.99 12.13 -6.98
C PHE A 102 10.51 12.35 -6.97
N ALA A 103 11.25 11.59 -6.15
CA ALA A 103 12.70 11.70 -6.06
C ALA A 103 13.39 11.37 -7.40
N GLN A 104 12.96 10.33 -8.10
CA GLN A 104 13.46 9.98 -9.43
C GLN A 104 13.22 11.08 -10.48
N ALA A 105 12.16 11.87 -10.31
CA ALA A 105 11.86 13.03 -11.14
C ALA A 105 12.59 14.31 -10.69
N GLY A 106 13.35 14.27 -9.60
CA GLY A 106 13.99 15.47 -9.01
C GLY A 106 13.00 16.42 -8.33
N LEU A 107 11.82 15.94 -8.00
CA LEU A 107 10.70 16.70 -7.42
C LEU A 107 10.55 16.42 -5.93
N ARG A 108 9.78 17.26 -5.24
CA ARG A 108 9.45 17.03 -3.82
C ARG A 108 7.95 17.16 -3.62
N GLN A 109 7.35 16.13 -3.02
CA GLN A 109 5.93 16.16 -2.71
C GLN A 109 5.63 17.23 -1.65
N ARG A 110 4.72 18.16 -1.95
CA ARG A 110 4.21 19.14 -0.99
C ARG A 110 3.09 18.54 -0.13
N GLN A 111 3.46 17.84 0.93
CA GLN A 111 2.48 17.28 1.86
C GLN A 111 1.84 18.34 2.74
N GLN A 112 0.51 18.32 2.81
CA GLN A 112 -0.26 19.19 3.71
C GLN A 112 -1.00 18.40 4.79
N TYR A 113 -1.33 17.13 4.52
CA TYR A 113 -2.09 16.26 5.42
C TYR A 113 -1.58 14.80 5.33
N GLU A 114 -1.72 14.04 6.42
CA GLU A 114 -1.46 12.59 6.55
C GLU A 114 -2.72 11.83 6.99
#